data_AF-A0A256ZDN0-F1
#
_entry.id   AF-A0A256ZDN0-F1
#
_cell.length_a   1.000
_cell.length_b   1.000
_cell.length_c   1.000
_cell.angle_alpha   90.00
_cell.angle_beta   90.00
_cell.angle_gamma   90.00
#
_symmetry.space_group_name_H-M   'P 1'
#
loop_
_entity.id
_entity.type
_entity.pdbx_description
1 polymer ?
#
loop_
_entity_poly.entity_id
_entity_poly.type
_entity_poly.pdbx_seq_one_letter_code
_entity_poly.pdbx_strand_id
1 'polypeptide(L)'
;MLRTLYVYSEYLDEFMIWEGSARTLLFNKAVALRLIERYVPREKIVNIHYGVKRELNGVFILDIWVELINGYTSFIAVDSPLPLNFKQWEIIANTLNKMYVRNRICILNVKNEIEKQDILDKLMSLSRVYGEKTEFLSTVNNLEKIKTMCNEVCKPWNVILALKTNNLYETYLAPRIVVDEAICSSKGFWTK
;
A
#
# COMPACT_ATOMS: atom_id res chain seq x y z
N MET A 1 -4.05 1.09 29.11
CA MET A 1 -2.61 0.94 28.89
C MET A 1 -2.32 1.50 27.51
N LEU A 2 -1.59 2.61 27.41
CA LEU A 2 -1.25 3.24 26.13
C LEU A 2 -0.30 2.29 25.39
N ARG A 3 -0.65 1.91 24.16
CA ARG A 3 0.22 1.06 23.35
C ARG A 3 1.42 1.89 22.89
N THR A 4 2.60 1.28 22.96
CA THR A 4 3.84 1.86 22.43
C THR A 4 3.98 1.42 20.98
N LEU A 5 4.12 2.38 20.08
CA LEU A 5 4.34 2.15 18.66
C LEU A 5 5.82 2.41 18.35
N TYR A 6 6.46 1.49 17.63
CA TYR A 6 7.81 1.70 17.10
C TYR A 6 7.74 2.08 15.63
N VAL A 7 8.50 3.10 15.23
CA VAL A 7 8.43 3.67 13.88
C VAL A 7 9.84 3.79 13.31
N TYR A 8 10.03 3.37 12.07
CA TYR A 8 11.19 3.77 11.26
C TYR A 8 10.75 4.87 10.29
N SER A 9 11.57 5.91 10.13
CA SER A 9 11.39 6.95 9.12
C SER A 9 12.52 6.91 8.11
N GLU A 10 12.20 6.73 6.84
CA GLU A 10 13.17 6.86 5.75
C GLU A 10 13.64 8.32 5.59
N TYR A 11 12.78 9.30 5.93
CA TYR A 11 13.09 10.72 5.80
C TYR A 11 14.24 11.16 6.72
N LEU A 12 14.27 10.61 7.94
CA LEU A 12 15.31 10.89 8.95
C LEU A 12 16.40 9.82 8.99
N ASP A 13 16.13 8.64 8.43
CA ASP A 13 16.89 7.40 8.65
C ASP A 13 17.02 7.03 10.14
N GLU A 14 15.91 7.12 10.87
CA GLU A 14 15.89 6.94 12.33
C GLU A 14 14.75 6.05 12.83
N PHE A 15 15.00 5.38 13.97
CA PHE A 15 14.00 4.63 14.74
C PHE A 15 13.45 5.49 15.87
N MET A 16 12.14 5.47 16.03
CA MET A 16 11.40 6.37 16.91
C MET A 16 10.31 5.63 17.67
N ILE A 17 9.82 6.28 18.73
CA ILE A 17 8.70 5.80 19.53
C ILE A 17 7.56 6.81 19.44
N TRP A 18 6.33 6.30 19.32
CA TRP A 18 5.11 7.08 19.32
C TRP A 18 4.07 6.46 20.26
N GLU A 19 3.28 7.30 20.90
CA GLU A 19 2.16 6.86 21.73
C GLU A 19 0.94 6.56 20.86
N GLY A 20 0.57 5.28 20.75
CA GLY A 20 -0.56 4.85 19.93
C GLY A 20 -0.37 3.46 19.34
N SER A 21 -1.04 3.19 18.22
CA SER A 21 -0.87 1.93 17.50
C SER A 21 -0.90 2.15 15.99
N ALA A 22 -0.21 1.30 15.25
CA ALA A 22 -0.22 1.28 13.80
C ALA A 22 -1.64 1.06 13.26
N ARG A 23 -2.47 0.25 13.95
CA ARG A 23 -3.90 0.12 13.60
C ARG A 23 -4.65 1.44 13.71
N THR A 24 -4.37 2.26 14.73
CA THR A 24 -4.96 3.61 14.85
C THR A 24 -4.52 4.50 13.70
N LEU A 25 -3.25 4.45 13.30
CA LEU A 25 -2.76 5.22 12.16
C LEU A 25 -3.51 4.83 10.87
N LEU A 26 -3.68 3.53 10.61
CA LEU A 26 -4.35 3.00 9.42
C LEU A 26 -5.76 3.57 9.22
N PHE A 27 -6.56 3.61 10.29
CA PHE A 27 -7.97 4.01 10.23
C PHE A 27 -8.22 5.46 10.62
N ASN A 28 -7.19 6.20 11.01
CA ASN A 28 -7.31 7.61 11.35
C ASN A 28 -6.18 8.42 10.73
N LYS A 29 -6.42 8.85 9.48
CA LYS A 29 -5.47 9.63 8.67
C LYS A 29 -5.04 10.93 9.35
N ALA A 30 -5.88 11.52 10.22
CA ALA A 30 -5.49 12.70 11.00
C ALA A 30 -4.45 12.36 12.09
N VAL A 31 -4.53 11.18 12.70
CA VAL A 31 -3.49 10.72 13.65
C VAL A 31 -2.20 10.40 12.88
N ALA A 32 -2.29 9.73 11.73
CA ALA A 32 -1.16 9.50 10.84
C ALA A 32 -0.48 10.83 10.46
N LEU A 33 -1.26 11.82 10.01
CA LEU A 33 -0.74 13.14 9.66
C LEU A 33 -0.01 13.81 10.83
N ARG A 34 -0.57 13.80 12.05
CA ARG A 34 0.12 14.36 13.23
C ARG A 34 1.44 13.67 13.54
N LEU A 35 1.51 12.36 13.37
CA LEU A 35 2.76 11.61 13.55
C LEU A 35 3.79 12.04 12.50
N ILE A 36 3.38 12.14 11.24
CA ILE A 36 4.28 12.53 10.14
C ILE A 36 4.73 13.99 10.27
N GLU A 37 3.83 14.92 10.59
CA GLU A 37 4.12 16.35 10.77
C GLU A 37 5.12 16.64 11.91
N ARG A 38 5.29 15.70 12.85
CA ARG A 38 6.32 15.81 13.89
C ARG A 38 7.75 15.72 13.33
N TYR A 39 7.90 15.08 12.17
CA TYR A 39 9.21 14.74 11.59
C TYR A 39 9.41 15.32 10.19
N VAL A 40 8.33 15.54 9.45
CA VAL A 40 8.32 16.13 8.11
C VAL A 40 7.61 17.48 8.17
N PRO A 41 8.23 18.58 7.67
CA PRO A 41 7.58 19.89 7.66
C PRO A 41 6.25 19.85 6.88
N ARG A 42 5.19 20.37 7.50
CA ARG A 42 3.81 20.27 6.99
C ARG A 42 3.67 20.84 5.59
N GLU A 43 4.35 21.95 5.30
CA GLU A 43 4.34 22.61 4.00
C GLU A 43 4.92 21.76 2.86
N LYS A 44 5.66 20.70 3.19
CA LYS A 44 6.18 19.75 2.19
C LYS A 44 5.22 18.61 1.89
N ILE A 45 4.26 18.34 2.76
CA ILE A 45 3.38 17.17 2.68
C ILE A 45 2.21 17.47 1.74
N VAL A 46 2.09 16.69 0.68
CA VAL A 46 0.96 16.73 -0.26
C VAL A 46 -0.15 15.80 0.22
N ASN A 47 0.21 14.56 0.51
CA ASN A 47 -0.75 13.54 0.94
C ASN A 47 -0.05 12.39 1.70
N ILE A 48 -0.85 11.57 2.35
CA ILE A 48 -0.41 10.34 3.01
C ILE A 48 -1.11 9.17 2.33
N HIS A 49 -0.37 8.12 2.06
CA HIS A 49 -0.87 6.90 1.44
C HIS A 49 -0.50 5.67 2.26
N TYR A 50 -1.33 4.65 2.21
CA TYR A 50 -1.01 3.36 2.82
C TYR A 50 -0.44 2.39 1.79
N GLY A 51 0.77 1.92 2.03
CA GLY A 51 1.44 0.96 1.17
C GLY A 51 0.86 -0.43 1.35
N VAL A 52 1.23 -1.10 2.44
CA VAL A 52 0.75 -2.45 2.79
C VAL A 52 0.64 -2.60 4.30
N LYS A 53 -0.17 -3.57 4.75
CA LYS A 53 -0.24 -3.99 6.16
C LYS A 53 0.11 -5.47 6.31
N ARG A 54 0.79 -5.87 7.37
CA ARG A 54 1.16 -7.28 7.61
C ARG A 54 1.04 -7.64 9.08
N GLU A 55 0.86 -8.92 9.33
CA GLU A 55 1.00 -9.50 10.66
C GLU A 55 2.11 -10.54 10.60
N LEU A 56 3.21 -10.31 11.33
CA LEU A 56 4.36 -11.20 11.41
C LEU A 56 4.55 -11.62 12.86
N ASN A 57 4.37 -12.91 13.17
CA ASN A 57 4.52 -13.44 14.53
C ASN A 57 3.70 -12.66 15.58
N GLY A 58 2.45 -12.27 15.23
CA GLY A 58 1.56 -11.49 16.10
C GLY A 58 1.88 -9.99 16.20
N VAL A 59 2.89 -9.51 15.46
CA VAL A 59 3.26 -8.09 15.36
C VAL A 59 2.58 -7.49 14.13
N PHE A 60 1.80 -6.44 14.33
CA PHE A 60 1.15 -5.71 13.24
C PHE A 60 2.09 -4.65 12.68
N ILE A 61 2.26 -4.64 11.37
CA ILE A 61 3.14 -3.75 10.62
C ILE A 61 2.30 -2.97 9.63
N LEU A 62 2.50 -1.66 9.59
CA LEU A 62 1.88 -0.76 8.63
C LEU A 62 2.97 0.02 7.92
N ASP A 63 2.93 -0.01 6.59
CA ASP A 63 3.77 0.83 5.75
C ASP A 63 2.98 2.06 5.28
N ILE A 64 3.55 3.24 5.52
CA ILE A 64 2.94 4.54 5.25
C ILE A 64 3.86 5.29 4.29
N TRP A 65 3.32 5.70 3.15
CA TRP A 65 4.01 6.57 2.21
C TRP A 65 3.53 8.01 2.38
N VAL A 66 4.45 8.94 2.28
CA VAL A 66 4.16 10.37 2.34
C VAL A 66 4.54 10.95 0.99
N GLU A 67 3.55 11.46 0.27
CA GLU A 67 3.78 12.23 -0.94
C GLU A 67 4.24 13.63 -0.54
N LEU A 68 5.38 14.03 -1.08
CA LEU A 68 5.99 15.34 -0.85
C LEU A 68 5.94 16.16 -2.13
N ILE A 69 6.03 17.48 -2.02
CA ILE A 69 6.09 18.37 -3.20
C ILE A 69 7.19 17.92 -4.18
N ASN A 70 8.33 17.45 -3.67
CA ASN A 70 9.50 17.07 -4.45
C ASN A 70 9.85 15.57 -4.39
N GLY A 71 8.86 14.69 -4.22
CA GLY A 71 9.09 13.25 -4.22
C GLY A 71 8.19 12.52 -3.22
N TYR A 72 8.74 11.51 -2.57
CA TYR A 72 8.04 10.76 -1.53
C TYR A 72 9.04 10.17 -0.54
N THR A 73 8.55 9.83 0.64
CA THR A 73 9.29 9.11 1.68
C THR A 73 8.37 8.07 2.32
N SER A 74 8.93 7.08 3.02
CA SER A 74 8.16 6.08 3.74
C SER A 74 8.39 6.09 5.26
N PHE A 75 7.43 5.55 5.97
CA PHE A 75 7.46 5.28 7.40
C PHE A 75 6.92 3.87 7.64
N ILE A 76 7.63 3.09 8.46
CA ILE A 76 7.20 1.75 8.87
C ILE A 76 6.78 1.82 10.33
N ALA A 77 5.49 1.63 10.60
CA ALA A 77 4.91 1.65 11.93
C ALA A 77 4.63 0.21 12.41
N VAL A 78 5.11 -0.15 13.61
CA VAL A 78 5.08 -1.52 14.12
C VAL A 78 4.55 -1.62 15.54
N ASP A 79 3.41 -2.31 15.69
CA ASP A 79 2.82 -2.65 16.99
C ASP A 79 3.55 -3.85 17.60
N SER A 80 4.62 -3.58 18.36
CA SER A 80 5.40 -4.58 19.06
C SER A 80 5.28 -4.41 20.58
N PRO A 81 5.20 -5.50 21.38
CA PRO A 81 5.19 -5.40 22.84
C PRO A 81 6.54 -4.96 23.43
N LEU A 82 7.63 -5.14 22.67
CA LEU A 82 9.01 -4.81 23.08
C LEU A 82 9.73 -4.06 21.95
N PRO A 83 10.77 -3.27 22.26
CA PRO A 83 11.60 -2.64 21.24
C PRO A 83 12.18 -3.68 20.27
N LEU A 84 12.13 -3.35 18.98
CA LEU A 84 12.67 -4.21 17.93
C LEU A 84 14.18 -3.97 17.80
N ASN A 85 14.95 -5.05 17.75
CA ASN A 85 16.37 -4.97 17.40
C ASN A 85 16.57 -4.84 15.89
N PHE A 86 17.81 -4.54 15.48
CA PHE A 86 18.16 -4.32 14.08
C PHE A 86 17.78 -5.51 13.17
N LYS A 87 18.00 -6.75 13.61
CA LYS A 87 17.65 -7.95 12.84
C LYS A 87 16.15 -8.09 12.62
N GLN A 88 15.33 -7.71 13.61
CA GLN A 88 13.87 -7.71 13.47
C GLN A 88 13.42 -6.64 12.47
N TRP A 89 13.99 -5.43 12.53
CA TRP A 89 13.74 -4.39 11.54
C TRP A 89 14.14 -4.81 10.12
N GLU A 90 15.30 -5.44 9.97
CA GLU A 90 15.76 -5.98 8.68
C GLU A 90 14.79 -7.03 8.12
N ILE A 91 14.26 -7.93 8.95
CA ILE A 91 13.25 -8.92 8.53
C ILE A 91 11.99 -8.22 8.04
N ILE A 92 11.53 -7.18 8.75
CA ILE A 92 10.36 -6.39 8.38
C ILE A 92 10.59 -5.70 7.03
N ALA A 93 11.70 -4.95 6.91
CA ALA A 93 12.06 -4.23 5.69
C ALA A 93 12.18 -5.17 4.49
N ASN A 94 12.84 -6.32 4.65
CA ASN A 94 12.97 -7.33 3.59
C ASN A 94 11.62 -7.94 3.19
N THR A 95 10.70 -8.12 4.15
CA THR A 95 9.35 -8.62 3.87
C THR A 95 8.56 -7.62 3.04
N LEU A 96 8.61 -6.33 3.41
CA LEU A 96 7.96 -5.26 2.66
C LEU A 96 8.57 -5.10 1.26
N ASN A 97 9.90 -5.05 1.15
CA ASN A 97 10.62 -4.84 -0.11
C ASN A 97 10.30 -5.93 -1.16
N LYS A 98 10.20 -7.20 -0.73
CA LYS A 98 9.80 -8.31 -1.63
C LYS A 98 8.44 -8.06 -2.31
N MET A 99 7.52 -7.37 -1.63
CA MET A 99 6.23 -7.01 -2.22
C MET A 99 6.36 -5.87 -3.22
N TYR A 100 7.14 -4.84 -2.91
CA TYR A 100 7.30 -3.68 -3.79
C TYR A 100 8.00 -4.04 -5.12
N VAL A 101 9.03 -4.90 -5.07
CA VAL A 101 9.81 -5.28 -6.25
C VAL A 101 9.03 -6.20 -7.21
N ARG A 102 8.11 -7.01 -6.70
CA ARG A 102 7.47 -8.08 -7.49
C ARG A 102 6.06 -7.77 -7.98
N ASN A 103 5.40 -6.79 -7.37
CA ASN A 103 3.94 -6.70 -7.43
C ASN A 103 3.48 -5.34 -7.96
N ARG A 104 4.03 -4.82 -9.07
CA ARG A 104 3.55 -3.52 -9.63
C ARG A 104 2.31 -3.68 -10.49
N ILE A 105 2.09 -4.86 -11.07
CA ILE A 105 0.93 -5.18 -11.89
C ILE A 105 0.30 -6.47 -11.39
N CYS A 106 -1.00 -6.43 -11.08
CA CYS A 106 -1.82 -7.58 -10.71
C CYS A 106 -2.77 -7.91 -11.85
N ILE A 107 -2.76 -9.15 -12.35
CA ILE A 107 -3.67 -9.57 -13.41
C ILE A 107 -4.62 -10.64 -12.86
N LEU A 108 -5.92 -10.40 -13.04
CA LEU A 108 -6.99 -11.32 -12.67
C LEU A 108 -7.75 -11.77 -13.90
N ASN A 109 -7.86 -13.08 -14.09
CA ASN A 109 -8.76 -13.63 -15.09
C ASN A 109 -10.17 -13.65 -14.50
N VAL A 110 -11.07 -12.89 -15.11
CA VAL A 110 -12.45 -12.77 -14.67
C VAL A 110 -13.35 -13.55 -15.63
N LYS A 111 -14.22 -14.40 -15.11
CA LYS A 111 -15.03 -15.33 -15.91
C LYS A 111 -16.21 -14.64 -16.59
N ASN A 112 -16.81 -13.66 -15.92
CA ASN A 112 -17.99 -12.96 -16.38
C ASN A 112 -18.13 -11.57 -15.72
N GLU A 113 -19.11 -10.81 -16.19
CA GLU A 113 -19.38 -9.46 -15.70
C GLU A 113 -19.80 -9.40 -14.22
N ILE A 114 -20.45 -10.45 -13.69
CA ILE A 114 -20.85 -10.51 -12.28
C ILE A 114 -19.61 -10.59 -11.39
N GLU A 115 -18.68 -11.51 -11.68
CA GLU A 115 -17.42 -11.64 -10.94
C GLU A 115 -16.59 -10.35 -11.04
N LYS A 116 -16.62 -9.66 -12.20
CA LYS A 116 -15.96 -8.37 -12.39
C LYS A 116 -16.52 -7.33 -11.42
N GLN A 117 -17.85 -7.21 -11.38
CA GLN A 117 -18.53 -6.25 -10.54
C GLN A 117 -18.29 -6.53 -9.06
N ASP A 118 -18.34 -7.79 -8.63
CA ASP A 118 -18.05 -8.18 -7.24
C ASP A 118 -16.64 -7.75 -6.80
N ILE A 119 -15.65 -7.92 -7.68
CA ILE A 119 -14.27 -7.49 -7.43
C ILE A 119 -14.20 -5.96 -7.30
N LEU A 120 -14.82 -5.23 -8.24
CA LEU A 120 -14.83 -3.77 -8.23
C LEU A 120 -15.53 -3.21 -6.99
N ASP A 121 -16.68 -3.76 -6.60
CA ASP A 121 -17.41 -3.35 -5.41
C ASP A 121 -16.59 -3.55 -4.14
N LYS A 122 -15.88 -4.68 -4.04
CA LYS A 122 -14.96 -4.93 -2.93
C LYS A 122 -13.80 -3.93 -2.91
N LEU A 123 -13.19 -3.64 -4.05
CA LEU A 123 -12.11 -2.65 -4.17
C LEU A 123 -12.58 -1.25 -3.78
N MET A 124 -13.76 -0.83 -4.24
CA MET A 124 -14.33 0.48 -3.91
C MET A 124 -14.69 0.60 -2.44
N SER A 125 -15.22 -0.48 -1.84
CA SER A 125 -15.49 -0.54 -0.40
C SER A 125 -14.20 -0.39 0.42
N LEU A 126 -13.16 -1.16 0.11
CA LEU A 126 -11.87 -1.07 0.81
C LEU A 126 -11.16 0.27 0.57
N SER A 127 -11.25 0.81 -0.64
CA SER A 127 -10.74 2.15 -0.96
C SER A 127 -11.34 3.21 -0.04
N ARG A 128 -12.66 3.17 0.18
CA ARG A 128 -13.35 4.06 1.14
C ARG A 128 -12.88 3.86 2.58
N VAL A 129 -12.72 2.60 3.01
CA VAL A 129 -12.22 2.28 4.37
C VAL A 129 -10.84 2.88 4.61
N TYR A 130 -9.94 2.82 3.62
CA TYR A 130 -8.58 3.34 3.75
C TYR A 130 -8.43 4.81 3.37
N GLY A 131 -9.48 5.46 2.85
CA GLY A 131 -9.40 6.82 2.35
C GLY A 131 -8.45 6.95 1.16
N GLU A 132 -8.39 5.90 0.34
CA GLU A 132 -7.63 5.83 -0.91
C GLU A 132 -8.59 5.76 -2.10
N LYS A 133 -8.10 6.01 -3.31
CA LYS A 133 -8.93 5.97 -4.52
C LYS A 133 -8.41 4.94 -5.52
N THR A 134 -9.31 4.11 -6.02
CA THR A 134 -9.08 3.29 -7.21
C THR A 134 -9.63 4.05 -8.43
N GLU A 135 -8.85 4.16 -9.49
CA GLU A 135 -9.22 4.83 -10.73
C GLU A 135 -9.15 3.90 -11.93
N PHE A 136 -10.17 3.95 -12.79
CA PHE A 136 -10.10 3.33 -14.10
C PHE A 136 -9.12 4.12 -14.99
N LEU A 137 -8.24 3.41 -15.69
CA LEU A 137 -7.28 4.01 -16.60
C LEU A 137 -7.72 3.83 -18.05
N SER A 138 -7.81 2.58 -18.50
CA SER A 138 -8.13 2.26 -19.88
C SER A 138 -8.48 0.78 -20.07
N THR A 139 -9.05 0.47 -21.23
CA THR A 139 -9.20 -0.90 -21.72
C THR A 139 -8.17 -1.14 -22.82
N VAL A 140 -7.34 -2.16 -22.66
CA VAL A 140 -6.29 -2.53 -23.61
C VAL A 140 -6.36 -4.01 -23.97
N ASN A 141 -5.75 -4.39 -25.09
CA ASN A 141 -5.66 -5.78 -25.55
C ASN A 141 -4.23 -6.33 -25.52
N ASN A 142 -3.29 -5.57 -24.96
CA ASN A 142 -1.87 -5.90 -24.99
C ASN A 142 -1.22 -5.63 -23.64
N LEU A 143 -0.54 -6.65 -23.10
CA LEU A 143 0.19 -6.59 -21.84
C LEU A 143 1.33 -5.55 -21.83
N GLU A 144 2.01 -5.33 -22.97
CA GLU A 144 3.09 -4.34 -23.06
C GLU A 144 2.59 -2.91 -22.85
N LYS A 145 1.34 -2.62 -23.24
CA LYS A 145 0.70 -1.32 -22.92
C LYS A 145 0.48 -1.18 -21.42
N ILE A 146 0.11 -2.27 -20.73
CA ILE A 146 -0.06 -2.28 -19.26
C ILE A 146 1.28 -2.00 -18.57
N LYS A 147 2.37 -2.62 -19.02
CA LYS A 147 3.71 -2.37 -18.49
C LYS A 147 4.16 -0.93 -18.69
N THR A 148 3.90 -0.37 -19.88
CA THR A 148 4.20 1.03 -20.19
C THR A 148 3.43 1.97 -19.27
N MET A 149 2.10 1.79 -19.15
CA MET A 149 1.28 2.56 -18.21
C MET A 149 1.80 2.45 -16.77
N CYS A 150 2.12 1.25 -16.31
CA CYS A 150 2.65 1.02 -14.96
C CYS A 150 3.92 1.85 -14.69
N ASN A 151 4.83 1.95 -15.66
CA ASN A 151 6.05 2.73 -15.49
C ASN A 151 5.80 4.24 -15.42
N GLU A 152 4.76 4.72 -16.10
CA GLU A 152 4.39 6.14 -16.13
C GLU A 152 3.63 6.58 -14.88
N VAL A 153 2.68 5.77 -14.40
CA VAL A 153 1.71 6.22 -13.38
C VAL A 153 1.88 5.59 -12.00
N CYS A 154 2.52 4.41 -11.88
CA CYS A 154 2.58 3.74 -10.58
C CYS A 154 3.61 4.38 -9.65
N LYS A 155 3.10 5.03 -8.62
CA LYS A 155 3.83 5.40 -7.40
C LYS A 155 4.05 4.19 -6.48
N PRO A 156 4.95 4.28 -5.48
CA PRO A 156 5.24 3.17 -4.59
C PRO A 156 4.02 2.57 -3.91
N TRP A 157 3.00 3.35 -3.54
CA TRP A 157 1.78 2.86 -2.88
C TRP A 157 0.70 2.33 -3.85
N ASN A 158 0.90 2.42 -5.16
CA ASN A 158 -0.09 2.01 -6.18
C ASN A 158 0.39 0.85 -7.04
N VAL A 159 -0.56 0.17 -7.66
CA VAL A 159 -0.37 -0.89 -8.66
C VAL A 159 -1.34 -0.72 -9.82
N ILE A 160 -1.01 -1.31 -10.96
CA ILE A 160 -2.01 -1.56 -11.99
C ILE A 160 -2.73 -2.86 -11.66
N LEU A 161 -4.04 -2.80 -11.43
CA LEU A 161 -4.91 -3.96 -11.45
C LEU A 161 -5.51 -4.11 -12.85
N ALA A 162 -5.30 -5.25 -13.49
CA ALA A 162 -5.87 -5.58 -14.79
C ALA A 162 -6.87 -6.74 -14.67
N LEU A 163 -8.14 -6.46 -14.93
CA LEU A 163 -9.20 -7.45 -15.01
C LEU A 163 -9.29 -7.95 -16.45
N LYS A 164 -8.90 -9.20 -16.66
CA LYS A 164 -8.82 -9.82 -17.98
C LYS A 164 -10.09 -10.61 -18.28
N THR A 165 -10.72 -10.29 -19.41
CA THR A 165 -11.83 -11.05 -19.99
C THR A 165 -11.50 -11.31 -21.46
N ASN A 166 -11.40 -12.59 -21.85
CA ASN A 166 -10.90 -13.00 -23.16
C ASN A 166 -9.53 -12.38 -23.48
N ASN A 167 -9.46 -11.50 -24.48
CA ASN A 167 -8.23 -10.81 -24.90
C ASN A 167 -8.17 -9.34 -24.48
N LEU A 168 -9.11 -8.88 -23.66
CA LEU A 168 -9.19 -7.50 -23.17
C LEU A 168 -8.81 -7.44 -21.69
N TYR A 169 -8.15 -6.34 -21.34
CA TYR A 169 -7.72 -5.99 -20.00
C TYR A 169 -8.33 -4.63 -19.66
N GLU A 170 -9.25 -4.61 -18.70
CA GLU A 170 -9.66 -3.37 -18.07
C GLU A 170 -8.67 -3.04 -16.96
N THR A 171 -8.01 -1.90 -17.06
CA THR A 171 -6.90 -1.52 -16.19
C THR A 171 -7.30 -0.41 -15.24
N TYR A 172 -6.86 -0.55 -14.00
CA TYR A 172 -7.16 0.35 -12.90
C TYR A 172 -5.87 0.70 -12.16
N LEU A 173 -5.69 1.98 -11.83
CA LEU A 173 -4.69 2.40 -10.85
C LEU A 173 -5.31 2.22 -9.47
N ALA A 174 -4.81 1.24 -8.72
CA ALA A 174 -5.38 0.83 -7.46
C ALA A 174 -4.35 0.94 -6.32
N PRO A 175 -4.77 1.33 -5.10
CA PRO A 175 -3.90 1.34 -3.94
C PRO A 175 -3.46 -0.09 -3.60
N ARG A 176 -2.18 -0.27 -3.26
CA ARG A 176 -1.61 -1.58 -2.93
C ARG A 176 -2.34 -2.28 -1.80
N ILE A 177 -2.57 -1.56 -0.71
CA ILE A 177 -3.27 -2.09 0.46
C ILE A 177 -4.67 -2.61 0.10
N VAL A 178 -5.35 -1.93 -0.83
CA VAL A 178 -6.69 -2.31 -1.31
C VAL A 178 -6.61 -3.58 -2.15
N VAL A 179 -5.71 -3.64 -3.13
CA VAL A 179 -5.54 -4.82 -3.99
C VAL A 179 -5.11 -6.04 -3.17
N ASP A 180 -4.15 -5.86 -2.29
CA ASP A 180 -3.60 -6.92 -1.43
C ASP A 180 -4.68 -7.59 -0.57
N GLU A 181 -5.57 -6.80 0.03
CA GLU A 181 -6.67 -7.31 0.87
C GLU A 181 -7.89 -7.76 0.09
N ALA A 182 -8.20 -7.10 -1.04
CA ALA A 182 -9.34 -7.49 -1.86
C ALA A 182 -9.13 -8.86 -2.50
N ILE A 183 -7.93 -9.10 -3.01
CA ILE A 183 -7.70 -10.17 -3.96
C ILE A 183 -7.06 -11.38 -3.29
N CYS A 184 -6.29 -11.18 -2.20
CA CYS A 184 -5.40 -12.17 -1.60
C CYS A 184 -4.47 -12.80 -2.67
N SER A 185 -3.24 -13.15 -2.31
CA SER A 185 -2.23 -13.65 -3.27
C SER A 185 -2.60 -14.93 -4.05
N SER A 186 -3.80 -15.51 -3.87
CA SER A 186 -4.25 -16.78 -4.45
C SER A 186 -5.09 -16.66 -5.73
N LYS A 187 -5.66 -15.50 -6.08
CA LYS A 187 -6.55 -15.36 -7.26
C LYS A 187 -5.92 -14.68 -8.48
N GLY A 188 -4.73 -14.11 -8.36
CA GLY A 188 -4.07 -13.36 -9.43
C GLY A 188 -2.59 -13.68 -9.57
N PHE A 189 -2.05 -13.45 -10.77
CA PHE A 189 -0.61 -13.51 -10.99
C PHE A 189 -0.03 -12.10 -11.02
N TRP A 190 1.12 -11.94 -10.36
CA TRP A 190 1.84 -10.69 -10.27
C TRP A 190 2.95 -10.68 -11.32
N THR A 191 3.06 -9.59 -12.07
CA THR A 191 4.22 -9.37 -12.96
C THR A 191 5.08 -8.23 -12.43
N LYS A 192 6.38 -8.40 -12.64
CA LYS A 192 7.36 -7.34 -12.52
C LYS A 192 7.08 -6.25 -13.55
#